data_AF-A0AAD9C421-F1
#
_entry.id   AF-A0AAD9C421-F1
#
_cell.length_a   1.000
_cell.length_b   1.000
_cell.length_c   1.000
_cell.angle_alpha   90.00
_cell.angle_beta   90.00
_cell.angle_gamma   90.00
#
_symmetry.space_group_name_H-M   'P 1'
#
loop_
_entity.id
_entity.type
_entity.pdbx_description
1 polymer ?
#
loop_
_entity_poly.entity_id
_entity_poly.type
_entity_poly.pdbx_seq_one_letter_code
_entity_poly.pdbx_strand_id
1 'polypeptide(L)'
;MQPSDYTASKVSVGPLKDLVSYQEGMALKLAPKLSRGVLEPSHFEKMKFSSAMHVFSKSSSAALRYMVVEEHRPESYLTTAWFLETVDHWFDLMSSRNTVTALSHFKMEEYDKAIIFLRDSIHLFRGLKIGPKGSWKPVQTGLVMATTILEVQHDLLRQGHKFVLTSRFTQDCLENTFSSIRLRNSVPTPVEFQYALRAVTVGQFLSPVHTGSYVEDGSDHLADFLDTQNSSCSLPDVLRVEQLVELTTPPDITKTESCVLYHLAGYIVKRVISFSLCDKCQCALVKNVSDGENERAGLLVLK
;
A
#
# COMPACT_ATOMS: atom_id res chain seq x y z
N MET A 1 -14.04 -15.16 -4.61
CA MET A 1 -13.44 -16.50 -4.81
C MET A 1 -13.27 -17.14 -3.45
N GLN A 2 -13.90 -18.28 -3.24
CA GLN A 2 -13.75 -19.05 -1.99
C GLN A 2 -12.55 -20.00 -2.11
N PRO A 3 -11.96 -20.46 -0.99
CA PRO A 3 -10.79 -21.34 -1.00
C PRO A 3 -10.98 -22.67 -1.76
N SER A 4 -12.23 -23.07 -2.02
CA SER A 4 -12.61 -24.27 -2.76
C SER A 4 -12.26 -24.23 -4.26
N ASP A 5 -11.95 -23.05 -4.79
CA ASP A 5 -11.77 -22.84 -6.24
C ASP A 5 -10.31 -23.04 -6.69
N TYR A 6 -9.39 -23.33 -5.77
CA TYR A 6 -7.96 -23.44 -6.08
C TYR A 6 -7.47 -24.89 -6.13
N THR A 7 -6.79 -25.24 -7.22
CA THR A 7 -6.26 -26.59 -7.49
C THR A 7 -5.08 -26.98 -6.58
N ALA A 8 -4.42 -26.01 -5.93
CA ALA A 8 -3.33 -26.24 -4.99
C ALA A 8 -3.62 -25.62 -3.61
N SER A 9 -3.30 -26.35 -2.54
CA SER A 9 -3.48 -25.92 -1.14
C SER A 9 -2.18 -25.44 -0.48
N LYS A 10 -1.14 -25.16 -1.27
CA LYS A 10 0.18 -24.75 -0.79
C LYS A 10 0.56 -23.37 -1.30
N VAL A 11 0.89 -22.47 -0.36
CA VAL A 11 1.47 -21.16 -0.65
C VAL A 11 2.99 -21.25 -0.54
N SER A 12 3.72 -20.60 -1.44
CA SER A 12 5.19 -20.56 -1.40
C SER A 12 5.75 -19.27 -1.98
N VAL A 13 7.05 -19.01 -1.74
CA VAL A 13 7.75 -17.85 -2.31
C VAL A 13 8.16 -18.07 -3.78
N GLY A 14 8.09 -19.31 -4.29
CA GLY A 14 8.50 -19.67 -5.65
C GLY A 14 7.86 -18.80 -6.74
N PRO A 15 6.52 -18.64 -6.75
CA PRO A 15 5.83 -17.76 -7.70
C PRO A 15 6.35 -16.31 -7.71
N LEU A 16 6.69 -15.77 -6.55
CA LEU A 16 7.23 -14.40 -6.45
C LEU A 16 8.65 -14.30 -6.99
N LYS A 17 9.47 -15.34 -6.81
CA LYS A 17 10.82 -15.40 -7.39
C LYS A 17 10.76 -15.48 -8.91
N ASP A 18 9.87 -16.29 -9.46
CA ASP A 18 9.62 -16.36 -10.90
C ASP A 18 9.13 -15.01 -11.44
N LEU A 19 8.18 -14.35 -10.77
CA LEU A 19 7.71 -13.01 -11.14
C LEU A 19 8.86 -11.99 -11.19
N VAL A 20 9.74 -11.97 -10.19
CA VAL A 20 10.89 -11.05 -10.17
C VAL A 20 11.85 -11.30 -11.33
N SER A 21 12.11 -12.57 -11.67
CA SER A 21 12.94 -12.94 -12.82
C SER A 21 12.27 -12.65 -14.16
N TYR A 22 10.95 -12.88 -14.27
CA TYR A 22 10.19 -12.61 -15.49
C TYR A 22 10.20 -11.11 -15.83
N GLN A 23 9.99 -10.23 -14.85
CA GLN A 23 10.01 -8.78 -15.05
C GLN A 23 11.42 -8.17 -15.02
N GLU A 24 12.48 -9.00 -14.99
CA GLU A 24 13.88 -8.56 -15.03
C GLU A 24 14.20 -8.06 -16.45
N GLY A 25 14.55 -6.77 -16.57
CA GLY A 25 14.85 -6.15 -17.87
C GLY A 25 13.68 -5.46 -18.58
N MET A 26 12.43 -5.64 -18.12
CA MET A 26 11.29 -4.87 -18.63
C MET A 26 11.39 -3.40 -18.20
N ALA A 27 11.07 -2.49 -19.13
CA ALA A 27 10.88 -1.08 -18.83
C ALA A 27 9.62 -0.86 -17.98
N LEU A 28 8.53 -1.56 -18.30
CA LEU A 28 7.27 -1.51 -17.55
C LEU A 28 7.00 -2.83 -16.80
N LYS A 29 7.29 -2.84 -15.50
CA LYS A 29 7.15 -4.03 -14.64
C LYS A 29 5.72 -4.23 -14.16
N LEU A 30 5.28 -5.49 -14.07
CA LEU A 30 4.00 -5.88 -13.49
C LEU A 30 3.88 -5.53 -12.00
N ALA A 31 4.96 -5.78 -11.24
CA ALA A 31 5.06 -5.47 -9.82
C ALA A 31 6.34 -4.65 -9.55
N PRO A 32 6.34 -3.33 -9.82
CA PRO A 32 7.56 -2.52 -9.85
C PRO A 32 8.25 -2.39 -8.48
N LYS A 33 7.51 -2.52 -7.39
CA LYS A 33 8.04 -2.46 -6.02
C LYS A 33 8.57 -3.80 -5.51
N LEU A 34 8.35 -4.88 -6.26
CA LEU A 34 8.85 -6.22 -5.92
C LEU A 34 10.23 -6.41 -6.54
N SER A 35 11.23 -6.64 -5.69
CA SER A 35 12.63 -6.85 -6.11
C SER A 35 13.24 -8.04 -5.39
N ARG A 36 14.40 -8.51 -5.88
CA ARG A 36 15.13 -9.62 -5.24
C ARG A 36 15.51 -9.30 -3.79
N GLY A 37 15.96 -8.07 -3.51
CA GLY A 37 16.28 -7.62 -2.14
C GLY A 37 15.08 -7.59 -1.20
N VAL A 38 13.86 -7.41 -1.73
CA VAL A 38 12.62 -7.49 -0.92
C VAL A 38 12.29 -8.94 -0.54
N LEU A 39 12.57 -9.91 -1.42
CA LEU A 39 12.33 -11.34 -1.16
C LEU A 39 13.42 -11.99 -0.32
N GLU A 40 14.65 -11.45 -0.39
CA GLU A 40 15.83 -11.94 0.32
C GLU A 40 16.48 -10.81 1.14
N PRO A 41 15.75 -10.25 2.13
CA PRO A 41 16.22 -9.09 2.86
C PRO A 41 17.41 -9.44 3.77
N SER A 42 18.38 -8.53 3.84
CA SER A 42 19.46 -8.55 4.82
C SER A 42 18.93 -8.38 6.26
N HIS A 43 19.79 -8.53 7.27
CA HIS A 43 19.40 -8.41 8.68
C HIS A 43 18.69 -7.08 9.00
N PHE A 44 19.17 -5.97 8.43
CA PHE A 44 18.57 -4.65 8.65
C PHE A 44 17.29 -4.44 7.84
N GLU A 45 17.24 -4.95 6.61
CA GLU A 45 16.07 -4.80 5.74
C GLU A 45 14.85 -5.60 6.23
N LYS A 46 15.05 -6.66 7.01
CA LYS A 46 13.96 -7.44 7.64
C LYS A 46 13.08 -6.60 8.57
N MET A 47 13.62 -5.52 9.13
CA MET A 47 12.86 -4.60 9.99
C MET A 47 12.07 -3.56 9.19
N LYS A 48 12.33 -3.44 7.88
CA LYS A 48 11.67 -2.45 7.03
C LYS A 48 10.28 -2.95 6.65
N PHE A 49 9.27 -2.46 7.38
CA PHE A 49 7.87 -2.84 7.15
C PHE A 49 7.41 -2.64 5.70
N SER A 50 7.89 -1.58 5.02
CA SER A 50 7.52 -1.31 3.62
C SER A 50 7.90 -2.45 2.67
N SER A 51 8.97 -3.19 2.95
CA SER A 51 9.38 -4.35 2.13
C SER A 51 8.32 -5.44 2.18
N ALA A 52 7.77 -5.74 3.37
CA ALA A 52 6.67 -6.70 3.50
C ALA A 52 5.42 -6.25 2.73
N MET A 53 5.10 -4.95 2.77
CA MET A 53 3.99 -4.36 2.01
C MET A 53 4.18 -4.38 0.49
N HIS A 54 5.40 -4.58 0.00
CA HIS A 54 5.63 -4.80 -1.43
C HIS A 54 5.36 -6.25 -1.82
N VAL A 55 5.61 -7.20 -0.92
CA VAL A 55 5.28 -8.62 -1.11
C VAL A 55 3.77 -8.83 -1.04
N PHE A 56 3.16 -8.48 0.09
CA PHE A 56 1.72 -8.56 0.32
C PHE A 56 1.05 -7.32 -0.27
N SER A 57 0.81 -7.34 -1.57
CA SER A 57 0.15 -6.23 -2.25
C SER A 57 -0.78 -6.71 -3.36
N LYS A 58 -1.81 -5.90 -3.65
CA LYS A 58 -2.70 -6.12 -4.81
C LYS A 58 -1.95 -6.20 -6.13
N SER A 59 -0.86 -5.42 -6.29
CA SER A 59 -0.01 -5.46 -7.49
C SER A 59 0.69 -6.81 -7.64
N SER A 60 1.27 -7.35 -6.56
CA SER A 60 1.90 -8.69 -6.57
C SER A 60 0.88 -9.79 -6.86
N SER A 61 -0.32 -9.72 -6.25
CA SER A 61 -1.41 -10.68 -6.54
C SER A 61 -1.87 -10.61 -8.00
N ALA A 62 -2.15 -9.41 -8.52
CA ALA A 62 -2.57 -9.20 -9.89
C ALA A 62 -1.52 -9.66 -10.91
N ALA A 63 -0.24 -9.41 -10.64
CA ALA A 63 0.86 -9.87 -11.47
C ALA A 63 0.94 -11.40 -11.54
N LEU A 64 0.76 -12.10 -10.41
CA LEU A 64 0.72 -13.57 -10.42
C LEU A 64 -0.49 -14.12 -11.18
N ARG A 65 -1.66 -13.48 -11.06
CA ARG A 65 -2.86 -13.86 -11.85
C ARG A 65 -2.61 -13.65 -13.35
N TYR A 66 -1.99 -12.53 -13.72
CA TYR A 66 -1.58 -12.25 -15.10
C TYR A 66 -0.66 -13.34 -15.65
N MET A 67 0.37 -13.74 -14.88
CA MET A 67 1.30 -14.79 -15.31
C MET A 67 0.61 -16.15 -15.55
N VAL A 68 -0.45 -16.46 -14.81
CA VAL A 68 -1.23 -17.70 -15.05
C VAL A 68 -2.02 -17.60 -16.34
N VAL A 69 -2.71 -16.48 -16.56
CA VAL A 69 -3.61 -16.30 -17.72
C VAL A 69 -2.84 -16.08 -19.02
N GLU A 70 -1.87 -15.18 -19.04
CA GLU A 70 -1.18 -14.75 -20.27
C GLU A 70 0.10 -15.55 -20.52
N GLU A 71 0.85 -15.87 -19.46
CA GLU A 71 2.14 -16.56 -19.54
C GLU A 71 2.05 -18.06 -19.23
N HIS A 72 0.82 -18.58 -19.13
CA HIS A 72 0.49 -19.99 -18.95
C HIS A 72 1.25 -20.65 -17.78
N ARG A 73 1.51 -19.87 -16.71
CA ARG A 73 2.13 -20.39 -15.49
C ARG A 73 1.18 -21.32 -14.73
N PRO A 74 1.70 -22.21 -13.87
CA PRO A 74 0.87 -23.17 -13.15
C PRO A 74 -0.22 -22.50 -12.31
N GLU A 75 -1.42 -23.07 -12.28
CA GLU A 75 -2.54 -22.56 -11.47
C GLU A 75 -2.23 -22.47 -9.96
N SER A 76 -1.22 -23.20 -9.48
CA SER A 76 -0.73 -23.07 -8.10
C SER A 76 -0.28 -21.64 -7.72
N TYR A 77 -0.01 -20.79 -8.71
CA TYR A 77 0.30 -19.37 -8.51
C TYR A 77 -0.94 -18.61 -8.02
N LEU A 78 -2.15 -19.02 -8.41
CA LEU A 78 -3.41 -18.39 -7.99
C LEU A 78 -3.63 -18.53 -6.48
N THR A 79 -3.27 -19.67 -5.88
CA THR A 79 -3.32 -19.87 -4.43
C THR A 79 -2.41 -18.87 -3.71
N THR A 80 -1.21 -18.65 -4.24
CA THR A 80 -0.28 -17.66 -3.68
C THR A 80 -0.81 -16.25 -3.86
N ALA A 81 -1.33 -15.91 -5.05
CA ALA A 81 -1.92 -14.61 -5.33
C ALA A 81 -3.08 -14.29 -4.37
N TRP A 82 -4.01 -15.24 -4.20
CA TRP A 82 -5.12 -15.13 -3.27
C TRP A 82 -4.66 -14.93 -1.83
N PHE A 83 -3.65 -15.67 -1.38
CA PHE A 83 -3.12 -15.52 -0.03
C PHE A 83 -2.49 -14.13 0.19
N LEU A 84 -1.72 -13.63 -0.80
CA LEU A 84 -1.12 -12.30 -0.71
C LEU A 84 -2.18 -11.20 -0.60
N GLU A 85 -3.23 -11.29 -1.41
CA GLU A 85 -4.37 -10.37 -1.40
C GLU A 85 -5.19 -10.47 -0.11
N THR A 86 -5.35 -11.67 0.44
CA THR A 86 -6.03 -11.89 1.72
C THR A 86 -5.27 -11.23 2.87
N VAL A 87 -3.94 -11.41 2.92
CA VAL A 87 -3.11 -10.79 3.96
C VAL A 87 -3.07 -9.26 3.80
N ASP A 88 -2.98 -8.75 2.57
CA ASP A 88 -3.05 -7.31 2.25
C ASP A 88 -4.38 -6.71 2.72
N HIS A 89 -5.51 -7.34 2.39
CA HIS A 89 -6.83 -6.86 2.81
C HIS A 89 -7.03 -6.91 4.32
N TRP A 90 -6.56 -7.98 4.98
CA TRP A 90 -6.55 -8.05 6.44
C TRP A 90 -5.73 -6.92 7.05
N PHE A 91 -4.55 -6.63 6.49
CA PHE A 91 -3.71 -5.55 6.98
C PHE A 91 -4.35 -4.16 6.77
N ASP A 92 -4.97 -3.91 5.62
CA ASP A 92 -5.73 -2.67 5.34
C ASP A 92 -6.80 -2.41 6.42
N LEU A 93 -7.56 -3.46 6.77
CA LEU A 93 -8.60 -3.37 7.80
C LEU A 93 -8.02 -3.18 9.21
N MET A 94 -6.90 -3.81 9.52
CA MET A 94 -6.24 -3.74 10.84
C MET A 94 -5.40 -2.47 11.05
N SER A 95 -5.11 -1.72 9.99
CA SER A 95 -4.26 -0.52 10.02
C SER A 95 -4.95 0.75 9.48
N SER A 96 -6.29 0.75 9.50
CA SER A 96 -7.12 1.81 8.95
C SER A 96 -6.99 3.13 9.72
N ARG A 97 -6.60 4.19 9.00
CA ARG A 97 -6.33 5.54 9.54
C ARG A 97 -7.42 6.57 9.22
N ASN A 98 -8.27 6.28 8.24
CA ASN A 98 -9.25 7.23 7.71
C ASN A 98 -10.67 6.74 7.99
N THR A 99 -11.60 7.68 8.15
CA THR A 99 -13.03 7.39 8.38
C THR A 99 -13.67 6.59 7.25
N VAL A 100 -13.17 6.75 6.01
CA VAL A 100 -13.66 6.03 4.82
C VAL A 100 -13.39 4.53 4.90
N THR A 101 -12.25 4.14 5.49
CA THR A 101 -11.80 2.75 5.61
C THR A 101 -12.00 2.20 7.02
N ALA A 102 -12.59 3.00 7.92
CA ALA A 102 -12.78 2.65 9.33
C ALA A 102 -13.90 1.61 9.47
N LEU A 103 -13.82 0.80 10.52
CA LEU A 103 -14.96 -0.03 10.92
C LEU A 103 -16.05 0.91 11.44
N SER A 104 -17.17 1.00 10.71
CA SER A 104 -18.21 1.98 11.01
C SER A 104 -19.58 1.51 10.53
N HIS A 105 -20.63 1.91 11.26
CA HIS A 105 -22.01 1.67 10.84
C HIS A 105 -22.52 2.67 9.78
N PHE A 106 -21.65 3.54 9.25
CA PHE A 106 -22.03 4.47 8.17
C PHE A 106 -22.43 3.73 6.90
N LYS A 107 -21.76 2.59 6.62
CA LYS A 107 -22.05 1.69 5.50
C LYS A 107 -22.13 0.27 6.04
N MET A 108 -23.32 -0.13 6.50
CA MET A 108 -23.53 -1.44 7.13
C MET A 108 -23.09 -2.61 6.24
N GLU A 109 -23.31 -2.52 4.93
CA GLU A 109 -22.89 -3.59 4.00
C GLU A 109 -21.36 -3.80 4.00
N GLU A 110 -20.59 -2.72 3.94
CA GLU A 110 -19.12 -2.81 3.95
C GLU A 110 -18.59 -3.22 5.32
N TYR A 111 -19.27 -2.79 6.38
CA TYR A 111 -19.00 -3.24 7.74
C TYR A 111 -19.21 -4.75 7.89
N ASP A 112 -20.37 -5.28 7.49
CA ASP A 112 -20.69 -6.70 7.61
C ASP A 112 -19.70 -7.56 6.80
N LYS A 113 -19.36 -7.13 5.58
CA LYS A 113 -18.31 -7.77 4.76
C LYS A 113 -16.96 -7.79 5.48
N ALA A 114 -16.54 -6.67 6.08
CA ALA A 114 -15.28 -6.59 6.81
C ALA A 114 -15.29 -7.52 8.04
N ILE A 115 -16.39 -7.58 8.79
CA ILE A 115 -16.52 -8.45 9.96
C ILE A 115 -16.46 -9.93 9.58
N ILE A 116 -17.17 -10.33 8.52
CA ILE A 116 -17.13 -11.70 7.99
C ILE A 116 -15.69 -12.03 7.56
N PHE A 117 -15.07 -11.15 6.78
CA PHE A 117 -13.71 -11.35 6.29
C PHE A 117 -12.67 -11.50 7.42
N LEU A 118 -12.76 -10.68 8.46
CA LEU A 118 -11.87 -10.78 9.63
C LEU A 118 -12.07 -12.11 10.38
N ARG A 119 -13.31 -12.60 10.51
CA ARG A 119 -13.58 -13.93 11.07
C ARG A 119 -13.01 -15.05 10.20
N ASP A 120 -13.19 -14.95 8.89
CA ASP A 120 -12.63 -15.91 7.93
C ASP A 120 -11.10 -15.92 7.97
N SER A 121 -10.48 -14.75 8.18
CA SER A 121 -9.02 -14.63 8.37
C SER A 121 -8.55 -15.39 9.62
N ILE A 122 -9.30 -15.34 10.73
CA ILE A 122 -9.02 -16.16 11.92
C ILE A 122 -9.10 -17.65 11.56
N HIS A 123 -10.16 -18.07 10.86
CA HIS A 123 -10.33 -19.47 10.46
C HIS A 123 -9.21 -19.95 9.52
N LEU A 124 -8.82 -19.13 8.55
CA LEU A 124 -7.71 -19.38 7.64
C LEU A 124 -6.40 -19.61 8.40
N PHE A 125 -6.02 -18.69 9.29
CA PHE A 125 -4.77 -18.82 10.03
C PHE A 125 -4.80 -19.92 11.09
N ARG A 126 -5.99 -20.31 11.58
CA ARG A 126 -6.16 -21.51 12.43
C ARG A 126 -5.95 -22.80 11.64
N GLY A 127 -6.41 -22.86 10.39
CA GLY A 127 -6.24 -24.02 9.51
C GLY A 127 -4.86 -24.10 8.83
N LEU A 128 -4.13 -22.99 8.75
CA LEU A 128 -2.84 -22.90 8.08
C LEU A 128 -1.75 -23.74 8.79
N LYS A 129 -0.95 -24.45 8.02
CA LYS A 129 0.23 -25.19 8.50
C LYS A 129 1.50 -24.53 7.95
N ILE A 130 2.35 -24.00 8.83
CA ILE A 130 3.54 -23.25 8.42
C ILE A 130 4.81 -24.10 8.59
N GLY A 131 5.61 -24.15 7.52
CA GLY A 131 6.89 -24.87 7.46
C GLY A 131 6.76 -26.36 7.12
N PRO A 132 7.88 -27.07 6.95
CA PRO A 132 7.90 -28.45 6.45
C PRO A 132 7.19 -29.44 7.38
N LYS A 133 7.21 -29.20 8.70
CA LYS A 133 6.53 -30.01 9.70
C LYS A 133 5.07 -29.59 9.95
N GLY A 134 4.61 -28.50 9.33
CA GLY A 134 3.27 -27.97 9.52
C GLY A 134 2.93 -27.59 10.97
N SER A 135 3.86 -26.90 11.64
CA SER A 135 3.73 -26.52 13.05
C SER A 135 2.98 -25.19 13.23
N TRP A 136 2.28 -25.03 14.35
CA TRP A 136 1.78 -23.74 14.81
C TRP A 136 2.94 -22.76 15.06
N LYS A 137 2.85 -21.54 14.55
CA LYS A 137 3.86 -20.49 14.70
C LYS A 137 3.32 -19.28 15.44
N PRO A 138 4.18 -18.51 16.15
CA PRO A 138 3.76 -17.30 16.86
C PRO A 138 3.00 -16.29 16.00
N VAL A 139 3.29 -16.19 14.71
CA VAL A 139 2.55 -15.31 13.77
C VAL A 139 1.07 -15.68 13.67
N GLN A 140 0.71 -16.97 13.79
CA GLN A 140 -0.69 -17.42 13.78
C GLN A 140 -1.40 -16.98 15.06
N THR A 141 -0.75 -17.16 16.22
CA THR A 141 -1.25 -16.62 17.48
C THR A 141 -1.43 -15.10 17.39
N GLY A 142 -0.41 -14.40 16.89
CA GLY A 142 -0.42 -12.95 16.76
C GLY A 142 -1.56 -12.43 15.89
N LEU A 143 -1.82 -13.06 14.73
CA LEU A 143 -2.93 -12.67 13.88
C LEU A 143 -4.30 -12.94 14.53
N VAL A 144 -4.48 -14.11 15.12
CA VAL A 144 -5.74 -14.46 15.82
C VAL A 144 -6.00 -13.48 16.98
N MET A 145 -4.96 -13.16 17.75
CA MET A 145 -5.06 -12.20 18.85
C MET A 145 -5.29 -10.77 18.36
N ALA A 146 -4.60 -10.31 17.31
CA ALA A 146 -4.81 -8.98 16.77
C ALA A 146 -6.25 -8.81 16.24
N THR A 147 -6.83 -9.88 15.69
CA THR A 147 -8.20 -9.87 15.14
C THR A 147 -9.28 -9.91 16.24
N THR A 148 -8.93 -9.92 17.53
CA THR A 148 -9.90 -9.69 18.62
C THR A 148 -10.45 -8.25 18.63
N ILE A 149 -9.92 -7.37 17.77
CA ILE A 149 -10.52 -6.07 17.47
C ILE A 149 -12.01 -6.19 17.14
N LEU A 150 -12.48 -7.35 16.65
CA LEU A 150 -13.88 -7.67 16.42
C LEU A 150 -14.80 -7.44 17.63
N GLU A 151 -14.30 -7.73 18.84
CA GLU A 151 -15.04 -7.55 20.10
C GLU A 151 -14.94 -6.09 20.55
N VAL A 152 -13.73 -5.54 20.55
CA VAL A 152 -13.46 -4.16 20.96
C VAL A 152 -14.25 -3.17 20.11
N GLN A 153 -14.25 -3.34 18.79
CA GLN A 153 -14.96 -2.46 17.88
C GLN A 153 -16.48 -2.55 18.10
N HIS A 154 -17.02 -3.74 18.38
CA HIS A 154 -18.44 -3.95 18.61
C HIS A 154 -18.89 -3.18 19.86
N ASP A 155 -18.10 -3.27 20.93
CA ASP A 155 -18.40 -2.58 22.18
C ASP A 155 -18.29 -1.05 22.03
N LEU A 156 -17.28 -0.56 21.32
CA LEU A 156 -17.13 0.88 21.04
C LEU A 156 -18.28 1.43 20.20
N LEU A 157 -18.67 0.74 19.13
CA LEU A 157 -19.80 1.18 18.30
C LEU A 157 -21.12 1.11 19.08
N ARG A 158 -21.30 0.10 19.95
CA ARG A 158 -22.46 0.00 20.85
C ARG A 158 -22.52 1.13 21.89
N GLN A 159 -21.37 1.64 22.34
CA GLN A 159 -21.29 2.80 23.23
C GLN A 159 -21.62 4.13 22.54
N GLY A 160 -21.88 4.13 21.22
CA GLY A 160 -22.27 5.32 20.46
C GLY A 160 -21.13 5.97 19.69
N HIS A 161 -19.94 5.35 19.63
CA HIS A 161 -18.89 5.80 18.72
C HIS A 161 -19.31 5.55 17.27
N LYS A 162 -19.05 6.53 16.39
CA LYS A 162 -19.50 6.46 14.98
C LYS A 162 -18.66 5.51 14.12
N PHE A 163 -17.37 5.38 14.45
CA PHE A 163 -16.39 4.57 13.73
C PHE A 163 -15.22 4.22 14.65
N VAL A 164 -14.45 3.21 14.27
CA VAL A 164 -13.24 2.75 14.98
C VAL A 164 -12.06 2.74 14.02
N LEU A 165 -11.01 3.48 14.37
CA LEU A 165 -9.74 3.51 13.64
C LEU A 165 -8.81 2.43 14.20
N THR A 166 -8.69 1.33 13.48
CA THR A 166 -7.89 0.17 13.89
C THR A 166 -6.39 0.49 13.97
N SER A 167 -5.91 1.49 13.22
CA SER A 167 -4.52 1.97 13.32
C SER A 167 -4.14 2.51 14.70
N ARG A 168 -5.11 2.81 15.57
CA ARG A 168 -4.85 3.28 16.94
C ARG A 168 -4.54 2.15 17.93
N PHE A 169 -4.71 0.91 17.50
CA PHE A 169 -4.39 -0.29 18.27
C PHE A 169 -3.04 -0.89 17.88
N THR A 170 -2.25 -0.20 17.05
CA THR A 170 -0.87 -0.58 16.70
C THR A 170 0.14 0.20 17.54
N GLN A 171 1.37 -0.28 17.60
CA GLN A 171 2.47 0.36 18.32
C GLN A 171 3.21 1.43 17.49
N ASP A 172 2.74 1.75 16.28
CA ASP A 172 3.40 2.68 15.35
C ASP A 172 3.65 4.06 15.99
N CYS A 173 2.73 4.54 16.84
CA CYS A 173 2.89 5.83 17.53
C CYS A 173 4.11 5.83 18.47
N LEU A 174 4.37 4.69 19.13
CA LEU A 174 5.52 4.52 20.00
C LEU A 174 6.81 4.41 19.19
N GLU A 175 6.79 3.65 18.09
CA GLU A 175 7.95 3.53 17.18
C GLU A 175 8.34 4.86 16.53
N ASN A 176 7.35 5.67 16.15
CA ASN A 176 7.58 7.03 15.64
C ASN A 176 8.22 7.90 16.71
N THR A 177 7.76 7.80 17.96
CA THR A 177 8.36 8.53 19.09
C THR A 177 9.82 8.12 19.32
N PHE A 178 10.12 6.81 19.29
CA PHE A 178 11.50 6.34 19.37
C PHE A 178 12.36 6.77 18.19
N SER A 179 11.78 6.90 17.00
CA SER A 179 12.47 7.43 15.83
C SER A 179 12.85 8.89 16.04
N SER A 180 11.93 9.74 16.54
CA SER A 180 12.23 11.13 16.90
C SER A 180 13.34 11.24 17.95
N ILE A 181 13.34 10.38 18.97
CA ILE A 181 14.40 10.35 19.99
C ILE A 181 15.76 9.96 19.39
N ARG A 182 15.77 8.98 18.47
CA ARG A 182 16.99 8.47 17.83
C ARG A 182 17.55 9.36 16.72
N LEU A 183 16.84 10.42 16.30
CA LEU A 183 17.34 11.38 15.31
C LEU A 183 18.64 12.05 15.77
N ARG A 184 18.79 12.31 17.07
CA ARG A 184 19.96 13.00 17.64
C ARG A 184 21.12 12.06 17.90
N ASN A 185 20.83 10.84 18.33
CA ASN A 185 21.79 9.76 18.50
C ASN A 185 21.08 8.43 18.20
N SER A 186 21.59 7.65 17.25
CA SER A 186 20.98 6.38 16.83
C SER A 186 20.95 5.33 17.95
N VAL A 187 21.89 5.40 18.89
CA VAL A 187 22.00 4.51 20.05
C VAL A 187 22.24 5.34 21.31
N PRO A 188 21.19 5.98 21.87
CA PRO A 188 21.34 6.84 23.04
C PRO A 188 21.62 6.03 24.30
N THR A 189 22.45 6.56 25.19
CA THR A 189 22.55 6.04 26.57
C THR A 189 21.24 6.29 27.33
N PRO A 190 20.95 5.59 28.45
CA PRO A 190 19.71 5.82 29.21
C PRO A 190 19.50 7.27 29.65
N VAL A 191 20.59 7.99 29.95
CA VAL A 191 20.56 9.41 30.33
C VAL A 191 20.24 10.29 29.12
N GLU A 192 20.89 10.06 27.99
CA GLU A 192 20.59 10.76 26.73
C GLU A 192 19.14 10.54 26.28
N PHE A 193 18.65 9.29 26.40
CA PHE A 193 17.26 8.96 26.12
C PHE A 193 16.31 9.76 27.01
N GLN A 194 16.59 9.85 28.31
CA GLN A 194 15.78 10.62 29.24
C GLN A 194 15.74 12.11 28.86
N TYR A 195 16.88 12.70 28.53
CA TYR A 195 16.94 14.10 28.10
C TYR A 195 16.23 14.35 26.78
N ALA A 196 16.42 13.46 25.79
CA ALA A 196 15.73 13.54 24.52
C ALA A 196 14.22 13.40 24.68
N LEU A 197 13.75 12.45 25.51
CA LEU A 197 12.34 12.28 25.81
C LEU A 197 11.76 13.54 26.47
N ARG A 198 12.45 14.12 27.47
CA ARG A 198 12.01 15.38 28.10
C ARG A 198 11.88 16.51 27.08
N ALA A 199 12.86 16.64 26.17
CA ALA A 199 12.84 17.66 25.13
C ALA A 199 11.68 17.46 24.15
N VAL A 200 11.45 16.23 23.67
CA VAL A 200 10.32 15.90 22.79
C VAL A 200 8.99 16.20 23.47
N THR A 201 8.82 15.81 24.74
CA THR A 201 7.58 16.07 25.48
C THR A 201 7.33 17.57 25.63
N VAL A 202 8.34 18.35 26.03
CA VAL A 202 8.18 19.81 26.17
C VAL A 202 7.88 20.46 24.82
N GLY A 203 8.60 20.06 23.75
CA GLY A 203 8.38 20.56 22.40
C GLY A 203 6.96 20.33 21.86
N GLN A 204 6.25 19.29 22.31
CA GLN A 204 4.86 19.04 21.92
C GLN A 204 3.86 20.06 22.49
N PHE A 205 4.17 20.68 23.63
CA PHE A 205 3.28 21.65 24.30
C PHE A 205 3.73 23.10 24.12
N LEU A 206 4.94 23.33 23.63
CA LEU A 206 5.42 24.65 23.25
C LEU A 206 4.86 25.01 21.87
N SER A 207 3.69 25.66 21.86
CA SER A 207 3.25 26.42 20.69
C SER A 207 3.80 27.85 20.79
N PRO A 208 4.21 28.48 19.68
CA PRO A 208 4.47 29.92 19.69
C PRO A 208 3.20 30.65 20.15
N VAL A 209 3.34 31.57 21.10
CA VAL A 209 2.21 32.34 21.63
C VAL A 209 1.83 33.39 20.59
N HIS A 210 0.75 33.15 19.85
CA HIS A 210 0.27 34.05 18.78
C HIS A 210 -0.17 35.45 19.28
N THR A 211 -0.25 35.65 20.60
CA THR A 211 -0.65 36.87 21.30
C THR A 211 0.46 37.51 22.14
N GLY A 212 1.72 37.07 21.99
CA GLY A 212 2.84 37.73 22.66
C GLY A 212 2.99 39.16 22.16
N SER A 213 3.18 40.12 23.07
CA SER A 213 3.42 41.53 22.75
C SER A 213 4.76 41.80 22.04
N TYR A 214 5.48 40.74 21.68
CA TYR A 214 6.74 40.80 20.97
C TYR A 214 6.47 40.50 19.49
N VAL A 215 6.92 41.40 18.62
CA VAL A 215 6.96 41.19 17.18
C VAL A 215 7.74 39.89 16.95
N GLU A 216 7.19 38.95 16.17
CA GLU A 216 7.96 37.81 15.68
C GLU A 216 9.25 38.37 15.08
N ASP A 217 10.38 38.09 15.74
CA ASP A 217 11.67 38.45 15.19
C ASP A 217 11.78 37.65 13.89
N GLY A 218 11.75 38.35 12.75
CA GLY A 218 11.92 37.74 11.42
C GLY A 218 13.34 37.21 11.20
N SER A 219 14.04 36.84 12.27
CA SER A 219 15.27 36.09 12.20
C SER A 219 14.90 34.64 11.91
N ASP A 220 14.92 34.31 10.62
CA ASP A 220 14.90 32.93 10.14
C ASP A 220 15.85 32.11 11.03
N HIS A 221 15.32 31.12 11.74
CA HIS A 221 16.18 30.24 12.50
C HIS A 221 17.10 29.53 11.51
N LEU A 222 18.37 29.31 11.85
CA LEU A 222 19.28 28.56 10.98
C LEU A 222 18.73 27.16 10.60
N ALA A 223 17.81 26.63 11.41
CA ALA A 223 17.04 25.42 11.14
C ALA A 223 16.02 25.59 9.99
N ASP A 224 15.42 26.76 9.83
CA ASP A 224 14.48 27.06 8.73
C ASP A 224 15.23 27.03 7.38
N PHE A 225 16.51 27.39 7.36
CA PHE A 225 17.37 27.24 6.18
C PHE A 225 17.58 25.77 5.76
N LEU A 226 17.53 24.83 6.72
CA LEU A 226 17.61 23.39 6.43
C LEU A 226 16.26 22.82 5.94
N ASP A 227 15.13 23.37 6.41
CA ASP A 227 13.79 23.03 5.93
C ASP A 227 13.52 23.59 4.52
N THR A 228 14.19 24.69 4.14
CA THR A 228 14.04 25.32 2.83
C THR A 228 14.75 24.57 1.70
N GLN A 229 15.57 23.55 1.99
CA GLN A 229 16.36 22.87 0.96
C GLN A 229 15.59 21.83 0.11
N ASN A 230 14.26 21.78 0.17
CA ASN A 230 13.46 20.85 -0.64
C ASN A 230 12.26 21.48 -1.38
N SER A 231 12.28 22.78 -1.73
CA SER A 231 11.21 23.36 -2.55
C SER A 231 11.60 24.52 -3.48
N SER A 232 12.83 24.54 -4.02
CA SER A 232 13.08 25.21 -5.30
C SER A 232 12.99 24.19 -6.44
N CYS A 233 11.81 23.58 -6.62
CA CYS A 233 11.42 23.17 -7.97
C CYS A 233 11.22 24.47 -8.76
N SER A 234 12.28 24.95 -9.40
CA SER A 234 12.11 25.64 -10.66
C SER A 234 11.16 24.79 -11.48
N LEU A 235 9.94 25.29 -11.73
CA LEU A 235 9.02 24.68 -12.67
C LEU A 235 9.84 24.31 -13.91
N PRO A 236 10.00 23.01 -14.24
CA PRO A 236 10.54 22.67 -15.53
C PRO A 236 9.68 23.38 -16.56
N ASP A 237 10.35 24.01 -17.51
CA ASP A 237 9.76 24.57 -18.72
C ASP A 237 8.58 23.69 -19.13
N VAL A 238 7.37 24.28 -19.24
CA VAL A 238 6.13 23.53 -19.47
C VAL A 238 6.32 22.73 -20.75
N LEU A 239 6.67 21.45 -20.60
CA LEU A 239 6.93 20.54 -21.70
C LEU A 239 5.64 20.46 -22.50
N ARG A 240 5.67 21.14 -23.65
CA ARG A 240 4.55 21.18 -24.59
C ARG A 240 4.33 19.75 -25.07
N VAL A 241 3.08 19.27 -25.03
CA VAL A 241 2.74 17.88 -25.40
C VAL A 241 3.23 17.56 -26.80
N GLU A 242 3.29 18.57 -27.66
CA GLU A 242 3.82 18.50 -29.03
C GLU A 242 5.30 18.08 -29.07
N GLN A 243 6.12 18.43 -28.06
CA GLN A 243 7.53 18.03 -27.95
C GLN A 243 7.72 16.59 -27.46
N LEU A 244 6.69 15.96 -26.87
CA LEU A 244 6.73 14.55 -26.45
C LEU A 244 6.41 13.59 -27.61
N VAL A 245 5.80 14.09 -28.69
CA VAL A 245 5.33 13.29 -29.83
C VAL A 245 6.40 13.13 -30.93
N GLU A 246 7.56 13.79 -30.81
CA GLU A 246 8.68 13.65 -31.77
C GLU A 246 9.38 12.28 -31.73
N LEU A 247 8.99 11.38 -30.82
CA LEU A 247 9.40 9.97 -30.84
C LEU A 247 8.70 9.23 -31.98
N THR A 248 9.27 9.35 -33.17
CA THR A 248 8.76 8.85 -34.46
C THR A 248 8.84 7.32 -34.62
N THR A 249 9.41 6.59 -33.65
CA THR A 249 9.31 5.13 -33.59
C THR A 249 8.60 4.73 -32.30
N PRO A 250 7.46 3.99 -32.38
CA PRO A 250 6.89 3.40 -31.19
C PRO A 250 7.98 2.54 -30.53
N PRO A 251 8.24 2.71 -29.23
CA PRO A 251 9.17 1.82 -28.54
C PRO A 251 8.71 0.37 -28.75
N ASP A 252 9.66 -0.53 -28.96
CA ASP A 252 9.38 -1.96 -29.06
C ASP A 252 8.98 -2.47 -27.67
N ILE A 253 7.69 -2.32 -27.38
CA ILE A 253 7.07 -2.67 -26.10
C ILE A 253 6.55 -4.09 -26.24
N THR A 254 6.96 -4.97 -25.32
CA THR A 254 6.45 -6.34 -25.27
C THR A 254 4.93 -6.37 -25.04
N LYS A 255 4.26 -7.47 -25.40
CA LYS A 255 2.81 -7.65 -25.14
C LYS A 255 2.45 -7.32 -23.69
N THR A 256 3.28 -7.75 -22.75
CA THR A 256 3.12 -7.55 -21.31
C THR A 256 3.28 -6.09 -20.89
N GLU A 257 4.32 -5.41 -21.37
CA GLU A 257 4.52 -3.99 -21.06
C GLU A 257 3.40 -3.11 -21.65
N SER A 258 2.85 -3.51 -22.80
CA SER A 258 1.66 -2.87 -23.37
C SER A 258 0.46 -3.04 -22.44
N CYS A 259 0.21 -4.24 -21.90
CA CYS A 259 -0.85 -4.47 -20.90
C CYS A 259 -0.66 -3.60 -19.64
N VAL A 260 0.58 -3.45 -19.15
CA VAL A 260 0.89 -2.56 -18.03
C VAL A 260 0.60 -1.10 -18.38
N LEU A 261 0.99 -0.67 -19.58
CA LEU A 261 0.72 0.69 -20.07
C LEU A 261 -0.78 0.98 -20.14
N TYR A 262 -1.58 0.04 -20.66
CA TYR A 262 -3.04 0.16 -20.69
C TYR A 262 -3.64 0.26 -19.27
N HIS A 263 -3.15 -0.54 -18.32
CA HIS A 263 -3.60 -0.44 -16.92
C HIS A 263 -3.24 0.92 -16.29
N LEU A 264 -2.03 1.45 -16.56
CA LEU A 264 -1.62 2.78 -16.09
C LEU A 264 -2.46 3.89 -16.72
N ALA A 265 -2.70 3.83 -18.04
CA ALA A 265 -3.55 4.77 -18.76
C ALA A 265 -4.99 4.76 -18.19
N GLY A 266 -5.56 3.59 -17.94
CA GLY A 266 -6.89 3.45 -17.35
C GLY A 266 -6.97 4.06 -15.94
N TYR A 267 -5.92 3.86 -15.12
CA TYR A 267 -5.83 4.51 -13.80
C TYR A 267 -5.79 6.04 -13.91
N ILE A 268 -5.00 6.59 -14.84
CA ILE A 268 -4.92 8.04 -15.08
C ILE A 268 -6.28 8.56 -15.51
N VAL A 269 -6.92 7.95 -16.51
CA VAL A 269 -8.25 8.33 -17.00
C VAL A 269 -9.27 8.33 -15.87
N LYS A 270 -9.30 7.27 -15.06
CA LYS A 270 -10.19 7.19 -13.89
C LYS A 270 -9.98 8.33 -12.90
N ARG A 271 -8.72 8.68 -12.62
CA ARG A 271 -8.38 9.76 -11.70
C ARG A 271 -8.76 11.12 -12.27
N VAL A 272 -8.55 11.34 -13.56
CA VAL A 272 -8.95 12.58 -14.24
C VAL A 272 -10.47 12.74 -14.25
N ILE A 273 -11.23 11.67 -14.50
CA ILE A 273 -12.71 11.69 -14.42
C ILE A 273 -13.19 12.07 -13.00
N SER A 274 -12.48 11.64 -11.96
CA SER A 274 -12.86 11.98 -10.57
C SER A 274 -12.73 13.47 -10.22
N PHE A 275 -12.03 14.28 -11.04
CA PHE A 275 -11.88 15.73 -10.85
C PHE A 275 -12.98 16.57 -11.51
N SER A 276 -14.20 16.02 -11.65
CA SER A 276 -15.38 16.72 -12.18
C SER A 276 -15.17 17.36 -13.56
N LEU A 277 -14.83 16.53 -14.55
CA LEU A 277 -14.82 16.94 -15.97
C LEU A 277 -16.25 17.16 -16.50
N CYS A 278 -16.41 18.00 -17.54
CA CYS A 278 -17.68 18.10 -18.26
C CYS A 278 -17.99 16.83 -19.07
N ASP A 279 -19.26 16.56 -19.33
CA ASP A 279 -19.74 15.34 -20.00
C ASP A 279 -19.07 15.10 -21.35
N LYS A 280 -18.79 16.17 -22.12
CA LYS A 280 -18.10 16.07 -23.42
C LYS A 280 -16.68 15.53 -23.28
N CYS A 281 -15.92 16.01 -22.29
CA CYS A 281 -14.55 15.56 -22.03
C CYS A 281 -14.53 14.14 -21.45
N GLN A 282 -15.50 13.79 -20.61
CA GLN A 282 -15.66 12.41 -20.12
C GLN A 282 -15.96 11.44 -21.27
N CYS A 283 -16.89 11.79 -22.16
CA CYS A 283 -17.19 10.98 -23.34
C CYS A 283 -15.99 10.86 -24.29
N ALA A 284 -15.18 11.90 -24.46
CA ALA A 284 -13.99 11.84 -25.31
C ALA A 284 -12.92 10.87 -24.77
N LEU A 285 -12.75 10.79 -23.45
CA LEU A 285 -11.80 9.88 -22.80
C LEU A 285 -12.26 8.41 -22.78
N VAL A 286 -13.58 8.18 -22.90
CA VAL A 286 -14.19 6.85 -22.80
C VAL A 286 -14.61 6.29 -24.16
N LYS A 287 -14.76 7.13 -25.20
CA LYS A 287 -15.24 6.69 -26.52
C LYS A 287 -14.29 5.67 -27.14
N ASN A 288 -14.84 4.48 -27.41
CA ASN A 288 -14.24 3.48 -28.28
C ASN A 288 -14.11 4.08 -29.69
N VAL A 289 -12.89 4.11 -30.23
CA VAL A 289 -12.71 4.23 -31.68
C VAL A 289 -13.21 2.93 -32.27
N SER A 290 -14.47 2.93 -32.71
CA SER A 290 -15.04 1.88 -33.54
C SER A 290 -14.57 2.11 -34.97
N ASP A 291 -13.31 1.77 -35.26
CA ASP A 291 -12.85 1.49 -36.61
C ASP A 291 -11.78 0.41 -36.49
N GLY A 292 -11.86 -0.58 -37.37
CA GLY A 292 -11.15 -1.84 -37.30
C GLY A 292 -9.63 -1.68 -37.25
N GLU A 293 -9.01 -2.70 -36.65
CA GLU A 293 -7.58 -2.96 -36.44
C GLU A 293 -7.01 -2.53 -35.07
N ASN A 294 -6.68 -3.57 -34.29
CA ASN A 294 -6.14 -3.63 -32.93
C ASN A 294 -7.13 -3.58 -31.74
N GLU A 295 -7.54 -4.79 -31.35
CA GLU A 295 -8.10 -5.16 -30.06
C GLU A 295 -7.28 -4.61 -28.88
N ARG A 296 -7.79 -3.57 -28.20
CA ARG A 296 -7.53 -3.24 -26.77
C ARG A 296 -8.38 -2.07 -26.27
N ALA A 297 -9.59 -1.92 -26.80
CA ALA A 297 -10.56 -0.93 -26.36
C ALA A 297 -11.29 -1.42 -25.09
N GLY A 298 -10.78 -1.02 -23.93
CA GLY A 298 -11.37 -1.41 -22.63
C GLY A 298 -10.68 -0.79 -21.42
N LEU A 299 -10.33 0.51 -21.46
CA LEU A 299 -9.60 1.20 -20.39
C LEU A 299 -10.35 1.31 -19.05
N LEU A 300 -11.60 0.85 -18.96
CA LEU A 300 -12.43 0.85 -17.74
C LEU A 300 -12.90 -0.54 -17.28
N VAL A 301 -12.62 -1.61 -18.03
CA VAL A 301 -13.21 -2.95 -17.76
C VAL A 301 -12.35 -3.79 -16.79
N LEU A 302 -11.10 -3.40 -16.53
CA LEU A 302 -10.24 -4.11 -15.57
C LEU A 302 -10.40 -3.53 -14.17
N LYS A 303 -11.47 -3.94 -13.47
CA LYS A 303 -11.58 -3.85 -12.02
C LYS A 303 -12.33 -5.02 -11.43
#